data_AF-U5SBY9-F1
#
_entry.id   AF-U5SBY9-F1
#
_cell.length_a   1.000
_cell.length_b   1.000
_cell.length_c   1.000
_cell.angle_alpha   90.00
_cell.angle_beta   90.00
_cell.angle_gamma   90.00
#
_symmetry.space_group_name_H-M   'P 1'
#
loop_
_entity.id
_entity.type
_entity.pdbx_description
1 polymer ?
#
loop_
_entity_poly.entity_id
_entity_poly.type
_entity_poly.pdbx_seq_one_letter_code
_entity_poly.pdbx_strand_id
1 'polypeptide(L)'
;MSESSYEFSEEIKDKEKIAEFENWFDKINFTEEIDKPDGYADIILQIRHYKEGTSTHPISIWLDGNESTVINGIGSEDRVGKISSSQLDDLRDIIDLK
;
A
#
# COMPACT_ATOMS: atom_id res chain seq x y z
N MET A 1 -15.46 16.77 -5.17
CA MET A 1 -15.95 15.44 -4.78
C MET A 1 -14.81 14.48 -5.08
N SER A 2 -14.18 13.76 -4.15
CA SER A 2 -14.56 13.35 -2.79
C SER A 2 -13.47 13.65 -1.75
N GLU A 3 -13.85 14.26 -0.63
CA GLU A 3 -13.08 14.24 0.64
C GLU A 3 -13.34 12.89 1.33
N SER A 4 -12.65 11.83 0.91
CA SER A 4 -12.62 10.61 1.70
C SER A 4 -11.28 9.91 1.50
N SER A 5 -10.27 10.39 2.23
CA SER A 5 -9.07 9.61 2.53
C SER A 5 -9.46 8.59 3.60
N TYR A 6 -9.43 7.31 3.27
CA TYR A 6 -9.59 6.25 4.24
C TYR A 6 -8.25 5.98 4.92
N GLU A 7 -8.16 6.26 6.21
CA GLU A 7 -6.95 6.05 7.00
C GLU A 7 -7.07 4.76 7.81
N PHE A 8 -6.12 3.83 7.64
CA PHE A 8 -6.04 2.60 8.42
C PHE A 8 -4.63 2.41 8.97
N SER A 9 -4.55 2.00 10.23
CA SER A 9 -3.31 1.49 10.83
C SER A 9 -3.56 0.05 11.23
N GLU A 10 -2.98 -0.89 10.49
CA GLU A 10 -3.20 -2.32 10.67
C GLU A 10 -1.95 -3.02 11.21
N GLU A 11 -2.15 -3.88 12.20
CA GLU A 11 -1.10 -4.75 12.74
C GLU A 11 -1.36 -6.19 12.31
N ILE A 12 -0.54 -6.72 11.41
CA ILE A 12 -0.63 -8.11 10.96
C ILE A 12 0.22 -8.97 11.90
N LYS A 13 -0.44 -9.84 12.67
CA LYS A 13 0.20 -10.81 13.59
C LYS A 13 0.28 -12.21 13.00
N ASP A 14 -0.60 -12.53 12.06
CA ASP A 14 -0.65 -13.83 11.42
C ASP A 14 0.52 -14.01 10.44
N LYS A 15 1.28 -15.10 10.60
CA LYS A 15 2.50 -15.34 9.82
C LYS A 15 2.25 -15.55 8.33
N GLU A 16 1.12 -16.16 7.98
CA GLU A 16 0.76 -16.41 6.58
C GLU A 16 0.39 -15.08 5.92
N LYS A 17 -0.46 -14.28 6.57
CA LYS A 17 -0.83 -12.93 6.10
C LYS A 17 0.38 -12.00 5.97
N ILE A 18 1.35 -12.08 6.88
CA ILE A 18 2.60 -11.33 6.76
C ILE A 18 3.36 -11.74 5.50
N ALA A 19 3.49 -13.04 5.23
CA ALA A 19 4.18 -13.52 4.04
C ALA A 19 3.45 -13.12 2.75
N GLU A 20 2.12 -13.15 2.75
CA GLU A 20 1.29 -12.68 1.64
C GLU A 20 1.46 -11.18 1.38
N PHE A 21 1.42 -10.37 2.44
CA PHE A 21 1.67 -8.92 2.36
C PHE A 21 3.04 -8.62 1.77
N GLU A 22 4.10 -9.24 2.30
CA GLU A 22 5.48 -9.01 1.83
C GLU A 22 5.63 -9.40 0.36
N ASN A 23 5.06 -10.55 -0.04
CA ASN A 23 5.07 -11.00 -1.43
C ASN A 23 4.25 -10.08 -2.36
N TRP A 24 3.13 -9.54 -1.87
CA TRP A 24 2.36 -8.53 -2.59
C TRP A 24 3.18 -7.25 -2.79
N PHE A 25 3.83 -6.78 -1.72
CA PHE A 25 4.63 -5.56 -1.72
C PHE A 25 5.87 -5.66 -2.62
N ASP A 26 6.59 -6.78 -2.58
CA ASP A 26 7.77 -7.04 -3.40
C ASP A 26 7.48 -7.13 -4.91
N LYS A 27 6.22 -7.39 -5.29
CA LYS A 27 5.78 -7.40 -6.69
C LYS A 27 5.55 -6.00 -7.25
N ILE A 28 5.50 -4.96 -6.41
CA ILE A 28 5.31 -3.60 -6.87
C ILE A 28 6.63 -3.07 -7.40
N ASN A 29 6.65 -2.73 -8.69
CA ASN A 29 7.81 -2.10 -9.30
C ASN A 29 7.87 -0.61 -8.93
N PHE A 30 8.47 -0.32 -7.78
CA PHE A 30 8.69 1.04 -7.30
C PHE A 30 9.81 1.74 -8.08
N THR A 31 9.52 2.94 -8.59
CA THR A 31 10.43 3.75 -9.40
C THR A 31 10.27 5.24 -9.11
N GLU A 32 11.28 6.03 -9.48
CA GLU A 32 11.27 7.50 -9.46
C GLU A 32 10.78 8.08 -10.80
N GLU A 33 10.59 7.25 -11.83
CA GLU A 33 10.16 7.66 -13.16
C GLU A 33 8.65 7.93 -13.27
N ILE A 34 7.87 7.55 -12.24
CA ILE A 34 6.43 7.80 -12.20
C ILE A 34 6.18 9.05 -11.37
N ASP A 35 5.51 10.02 -11.96
CA ASP A 35 5.12 11.24 -11.26
C ASP A 35 4.19 10.93 -10.09
N LYS A 36 4.43 11.61 -8.97
CA LYS A 36 3.55 11.59 -7.81
C LYS A 36 2.18 12.18 -8.19
N PRO A 37 1.07 11.52 -7.85
CA PRO A 37 -0.25 12.06 -8.11
C PRO A 37 -0.48 13.38 -7.37
N ASP A 38 -1.18 14.31 -8.02
CA ASP A 38 -1.67 15.53 -7.38
C ASP A 38 -2.86 15.23 -6.47
N GLY A 39 -2.98 15.98 -5.36
CA GLY A 39 -4.10 15.87 -4.43
C GLY A 39 -3.92 14.83 -3.32
N TYR A 40 -5.01 14.54 -2.61
CA TYR A 40 -5.02 13.60 -1.48
C TYR A 40 -5.18 12.16 -1.95
N ALA A 41 -4.52 11.22 -1.28
CA ALA A 41 -4.71 9.80 -1.51
C ALA A 41 -6.12 9.37 -1.10
N ASP A 42 -6.69 8.43 -1.84
CA ASP A 42 -7.97 7.81 -1.51
C ASP A 42 -7.84 6.85 -0.31
N ILE A 43 -6.68 6.19 -0.19
CA ILE A 43 -6.39 5.23 0.89
C ILE A 43 -5.01 5.53 1.46
N ILE A 44 -4.92 5.64 2.79
CA ILE A 44 -3.67 5.78 3.55
C ILE A 44 -3.58 4.60 4.51
N LEU A 45 -2.53 3.79 4.36
CA LEU A 45 -2.30 2.58 5.15
C LEU A 45 -0.98 2.69 5.91
N GLN A 46 -0.99 2.23 7.15
CA GLN A 46 0.22 1.92 7.89
C GLN A 46 0.16 0.47 8.35
N ILE A 47 0.89 -0.40 7.66
CA ILE A 47 0.92 -1.83 7.97
C ILE A 47 2.14 -2.12 8.84
N ARG A 48 1.92 -2.76 10.00
CA ARG A 48 2.98 -3.17 10.93
C ARG A 48 3.00 -4.68 11.09
N HIS A 49 4.18 -5.29 11.09
CA HIS A 49 4.36 -6.71 11.37
C HIS A 49 5.74 -7.03 11.96
N TYR A 50 5.91 -8.29 12.41
CA TYR A 50 7.07 -8.74 13.20
C TYR A 50 7.79 -9.97 12.58
N LYS A 51 8.05 -9.97 11.27
CA LYS A 51 8.73 -11.10 10.60
C LYS A 51 10.19 -11.29 11.03
N GLU A 52 10.99 -10.23 10.96
CA GLU A 52 12.43 -10.22 11.30
C GLU A 52 12.81 -9.09 12.28
N GLY A 53 11.78 -8.48 12.88
CA GLY A 53 11.88 -7.22 13.62
C GLY A 53 10.62 -6.40 13.37
N THR A 54 10.51 -5.22 13.99
CA THR A 54 9.36 -4.34 13.74
C THR A 54 9.50 -3.74 12.34
N SER A 55 8.63 -4.15 11.42
CA SER A 55 8.52 -3.56 10.08
C SER A 55 7.31 -2.63 10.04
N THR A 56 7.41 -1.52 9.31
CA THR A 56 6.32 -0.56 9.16
C THR A 56 6.32 -0.05 7.73
N HIS A 57 5.21 -0.30 7.04
CA HIS A 57 5.01 0.06 5.64
C HIS A 57 3.95 1.16 5.56
N PRO A 58 4.35 2.44 5.53
CA PRO A 58 3.47 3.54 5.15
C PRO A 58 3.20 3.50 3.65
N ILE A 59 1.93 3.34 3.29
CA ILE A 59 1.47 3.23 1.90
C ILE A 59 0.35 4.25 1.67
N SER A 60 0.42 4.99 0.57
CA SER A 60 -0.67 5.86 0.11
C SER A 60 -1.11 5.44 -1.29
N ILE A 61 -2.42 5.33 -1.53
CA ILE A 61 -2.98 4.81 -2.77
C ILE A 61 -3.97 5.81 -3.37
N TRP A 62 -3.80 6.11 -4.66
CA TRP A 62 -4.73 6.86 -5.49
C TRP A 62 -5.40 5.91 -6.48
N LEU A 63 -6.74 5.92 -6.54
CA LEU A 63 -7.53 5.01 -7.35
C LEU A 63 -7.79 5.63 -8.73
N ASP A 64 -7.10 5.13 -9.77
CA ASP A 64 -7.19 5.65 -11.14
C ASP A 64 -7.95 4.69 -12.08
N GLY A 65 -9.13 4.24 -11.65
CA GLY A 65 -9.99 3.33 -12.42
C GLY A 65 -9.42 1.90 -12.49
N ASN A 66 -8.71 1.55 -13.57
CA ASN A 66 -8.22 0.19 -13.80
C ASN A 66 -6.90 -0.11 -13.09
N GLU A 67 -6.08 0.91 -12.88
CA GLU A 67 -4.81 0.85 -12.16
C GLU A 67 -4.83 1.89 -11.04
N SER A 68 -4.09 1.64 -9.97
CA SER A 68 -3.96 2.56 -8.84
C SER A 68 -2.50 2.94 -8.65
N THR A 69 -2.26 4.19 -8.29
CA THR A 69 -0.93 4.67 -7.95
C THR A 69 -0.66 4.41 -6.49
N VAL A 70 0.50 3.83 -6.18
CA VAL A 70 0.92 3.51 -4.81
C VAL A 70 2.20 4.25 -4.51
N ILE A 71 2.25 4.94 -3.38
CA ILE A 71 3.46 5.55 -2.86
C ILE A 71 3.87 4.82 -1.60
N ASN A 72 5.12 4.39 -1.58
CA ASN A 72 5.78 3.88 -0.40
C ASN A 72 6.56 5.02 0.27
N GLY A 73 6.18 5.35 1.51
CA GLY A 73 6.83 6.39 2.32
C GLY A 73 8.02 5.90 3.15
N ILE A 74 8.59 4.73 2.85
CA ILE A 74 9.79 4.23 3.54
C ILE A 74 11.03 4.93 2.99
N GLY A 75 11.75 5.65 3.86
CA GLY A 75 13.02 6.30 3.54
C GLY A 75 12.91 7.80 3.32
N SER A 76 13.92 8.40 2.69
CA SER A 76 13.97 9.84 2.41
C SER A 76 13.31 10.26 1.10
N GLU A 77 12.99 9.29 0.24
CA GLU A 77 12.44 9.51 -1.10
C GLU A 77 11.19 8.66 -1.27
N ASP A 78 10.09 9.32 -1.64
CA ASP A 78 8.83 8.65 -1.98
C ASP A 78 9.05 7.84 -3.26
N ARG A 79 8.93 6.52 -3.17
CA ARG A 79 8.95 5.67 -4.36
C ARG A 79 7.54 5.39 -4.83
N VAL A 80 7.32 5.56 -6.13
CA VAL A 80 5.99 5.45 -6.75
C VAL A 80 5.90 4.15 -7.54
N GLY A 81 4.79 3.43 -7.40
CA GLY A 81 4.48 2.22 -8.14
C GLY A 81 3.05 2.27 -8.67
N LYS A 82 2.73 1.32 -9.57
CA LYS A 82 1.37 1.06 -10.03
C LYS A 82 0.96 -0.33 -9.59
N ILE A 83 -0.30 -0.45 -9.16
CA ILE A 83 -0.94 -1.74 -8.88
C ILE A 83 -2.18 -1.88 -9.75
N SER A 84 -2.47 -3.11 -10.19
CA SER A 84 -3.74 -3.41 -10.86
C SER A 84 -4.89 -3.43 -9.87
N SER A 85 -6.13 -3.41 -10.39
CA SER A 85 -7.33 -3.66 -9.58
C SER A 85 -7.26 -4.99 -8.83
N SER A 86 -6.72 -6.06 -9.44
CA SER A 86 -6.57 -7.36 -8.77
C SER A 86 -5.57 -7.31 -7.62
N GLN A 87 -4.46 -6.58 -7.76
CA GLN A 87 -3.52 -6.38 -6.66
C GLN A 87 -4.13 -5.55 -5.53
N LEU A 88 -4.99 -4.59 -5.85
CA LEU A 88 -5.73 -3.84 -4.83
C LEU A 88 -6.71 -4.73 -4.07
N ASP A 89 -7.39 -5.64 -4.76
CA ASP A 89 -8.29 -6.61 -4.12
C ASP A 89 -7.51 -7.63 -3.27
N ASP A 90 -6.37 -8.14 -3.76
CA ASP A 90 -5.46 -8.98 -2.96
C ASP A 90 -5.05 -8.28 -1.66
N LEU A 91 -4.71 -6.99 -1.72
CA LEU A 91 -4.35 -6.20 -0.54
C LEU A 91 -5.51 -6.10 0.46
N ARG A 92 -6.73 -5.84 -0.02
CA ARG A 92 -7.94 -5.75 0.83
C ARG A 92 -8.18 -7.06 1.56
N ASP A 93 -8.03 -8.19 0.89
CA ASP A 93 -8.20 -9.52 1.48
C ASP A 93 -7.14 -9.81 2.55
N ILE A 94 -5.87 -9.43 2.31
CA ILE A 94 -4.77 -9.62 3.27
C ILE A 94 -5.06 -8.87 4.58
N ILE A 95 -5.49 -7.61 4.48
CA ILE A 95 -5.71 -6.73 5.64
C ILE A 95 -7.15 -6.74 6.17
N ASP A 96 -7.99 -7.67 5.70
CA ASP A 96 -9.40 -7.81 6.07
C ASP A 96 -10.22 -6.50 5.89
N LEU A 97 -9.88 -5.69 4.89
CA LEU A 97 -10.58 -4.43 4.60
C LEU A 97 -11.96 -4.74 4.01
N LYS A 98 -13.03 -4.47 4.76
CA LYS A 98 -14.43 -4.64 4.32
C LYS A 98 -15.00 -3.40 3.63
#